data_AF-A0A925MGM3-F1
#
_entry.id   AF-A0A925MGM3-F1
#
_cell.length_a   1.000
_cell.length_b   1.000
_cell.length_c   1.000
_cell.angle_alpha   90.00
_cell.angle_beta   90.00
_cell.angle_gamma   90.00
#
_symmetry.space_group_name_H-M   'P 1'
#
loop_
_entity.id
_entity.type
_entity.pdbx_description
1 polymer ?
#
loop_
_entity_poly.entity_id
_entity_poly.type
_entity_poly.pdbx_seq_one_letter_code
_entity_poly.pdbx_strand_id
1 'polypeptide(L)'
;MFNAPNLAIELAVGLEKCDQNKLVLDARVTNLGALGVPPGVAVTFYQGASPAGANLGTANTTVPLLPGGSTHVKLTIPLPLELGNYFGVADSTNTVAECDETDNTDDVAGAGCTIIF
;
A
#
# COMPACT_ATOMS: atom_id res chain seq x y z
N MET A 1 -25.87 10.88 8.23
CA MET A 1 -24.48 10.51 8.55
C MET A 1 -24.44 8.99 8.50
N PHE A 2 -23.80 8.41 7.48
CA PHE A 2 -23.64 6.94 7.40
C PHE A 2 -22.44 6.58 8.27
N ASN A 3 -22.63 5.66 9.21
CA ASN A 3 -21.51 5.09 9.97
C ASN A 3 -20.87 4.04 9.06
N ALA A 4 -19.66 4.30 8.57
CA ALA A 4 -18.94 3.43 7.64
C ALA A 4 -17.42 3.47 7.94
N PRO A 5 -16.65 2.46 7.50
CA PRO A 5 -15.19 2.54 7.41
C PRO A 5 -14.71 3.55 6.36
N ASN A 6 -13.42 3.88 6.40
CA ASN A 6 -12.74 4.70 5.38
C ASN A 6 -11.24 4.36 5.37
N LEU A 7 -10.79 3.55 4.43
CA LEU A 7 -9.44 3.04 4.31
C LEU A 7 -8.61 3.92 3.37
N ALA A 8 -7.83 4.82 3.97
CA ALA A 8 -6.82 5.56 3.25
C ALA A 8 -5.48 4.82 3.25
N ILE A 9 -4.69 5.00 2.18
CA ILE A 9 -3.34 4.44 2.06
C ILE A 9 -2.29 5.55 1.92
N GLU A 10 -1.14 5.34 2.54
CA GLU A 10 0.09 6.10 2.30
C GLU A 10 1.17 5.12 1.87
N LEU A 11 1.72 5.28 0.66
CA LEU A 11 2.73 4.41 0.11
C LEU A 11 4.13 4.99 0.29
N ALA A 12 5.01 4.18 0.89
CA ALA A 12 6.41 4.50 1.06
C ALA A 12 7.29 3.35 0.56
N VAL A 13 8.59 3.63 0.51
CA VAL A 13 9.62 2.68 0.08
C VAL A 13 10.58 2.45 1.23
N GLY A 14 10.69 1.20 1.66
CA GLY A 14 11.68 0.74 2.59
C GLY A 14 13.02 0.43 1.90
N LEU A 15 14.09 1.04 2.41
CA LEU A 15 15.46 0.86 1.93
C LEU A 15 16.24 -0.18 2.76
N GLU A 16 15.59 -0.82 3.73
CA GLU A 16 16.23 -1.71 4.70
C GLU A 16 16.72 -3.04 4.12
N LYS A 17 16.39 -3.36 2.86
CA LYS A 17 16.85 -4.57 2.15
C LYS A 17 17.64 -4.29 0.88
N CYS A 18 18.07 -3.04 0.69
CA CYS A 18 18.86 -2.64 -0.49
C CYS A 18 20.17 -3.45 -0.62
N ASP A 19 20.82 -3.74 0.51
CA ASP A 19 22.04 -4.57 0.62
C ASP A 19 21.81 -6.04 0.20
N GLN A 20 20.56 -6.49 0.23
CA GLN A 20 20.12 -7.81 -0.21
C GLN A 20 19.57 -7.82 -1.64
N ASN A 21 19.82 -6.74 -2.40
CA ASN A 21 19.30 -6.53 -3.76
C ASN A 21 17.76 -6.63 -3.83
N LYS A 22 17.09 -6.08 -2.81
CA LYS A 22 15.63 -6.05 -2.68
C LYS A 22 15.14 -4.65 -2.32
N LEU A 23 13.92 -4.34 -2.73
CA LEU A 23 13.21 -3.13 -2.35
C LEU A 23 11.94 -3.52 -1.58
N VAL A 24 11.59 -2.76 -0.54
CA VAL A 24 10.35 -2.98 0.20
C VAL A 24 9.36 -1.88 -0.17
N LEU A 25 8.19 -2.26 -0.67
CA LEU A 25 7.05 -1.37 -0.78
C LEU A 25 6.28 -1.47 0.54
N ASP A 26 6.08 -0.35 1.22
CA ASP A 26 5.46 -0.27 2.53
C ASP A 26 4.23 0.62 2.46
N ALA A 27 3.06 0.00 2.46
CA ALA A 27 1.77 0.68 2.48
C ALA A 27 1.27 0.80 3.92
N ARG A 28 1.13 2.03 4.42
CA ARG A 28 0.41 2.29 5.65
C ARG A 28 -1.07 2.44 5.33
N VAL A 29 -1.88 1.49 5.76
CA VAL A 29 -3.34 1.53 5.62
C VAL A 29 -3.95 2.06 6.91
N THR A 30 -4.77 3.09 6.83
CA THR A 30 -5.40 3.77 7.97
C THR A 30 -6.90 3.80 7.81
N ASN A 31 -7.64 3.45 8.87
CA ASN A 31 -9.09 3.62 8.90
C ASN A 31 -9.47 5.00 9.47
N LEU A 32 -9.81 5.95 8.61
CA LEU A 32 -10.30 7.28 8.96
C LEU A 32 -11.80 7.31 9.29
N GLY A 33 -12.49 6.19 9.08
CA GLY A 33 -13.93 6.05 9.27
C GLY A 33 -14.31 5.73 10.72
N ALA A 34 -15.61 5.52 10.92
CA ALA A 34 -16.20 5.33 12.24
C ALA A 34 -16.56 3.86 12.58
N LEU A 35 -16.48 2.95 11.59
CA LEU A 35 -16.59 1.51 11.81
C LEU A 35 -15.26 0.81 11.65
N GLY A 36 -15.01 -0.22 12.47
CA GLY A 36 -13.82 -1.05 12.35
C GLY A 36 -13.89 -2.02 11.15
N VAL A 37 -12.73 -2.36 10.60
CA VAL A 37 -12.57 -3.33 9.52
C VAL A 37 -11.82 -4.57 10.05
N PRO A 38 -12.29 -5.79 9.77
CA PRO A 38 -11.57 -7.01 10.15
C PRO A 38 -10.21 -7.10 9.41
N PRO A 39 -9.27 -7.94 9.89
CA PRO A 39 -8.07 -8.26 9.12
C PRO A 39 -8.44 -8.92 7.78
N GLY A 40 -7.53 -8.84 6.81
CA GLY A 40 -7.66 -9.49 5.52
C GLY A 40 -7.89 -8.56 4.34
N VAL A 41 -7.94 -7.24 4.54
CA VAL A 41 -8.06 -6.26 3.45
C VAL A 41 -6.88 -6.40 2.50
N ALA A 42 -7.16 -6.54 1.20
CA ALA A 42 -6.15 -6.72 0.17
C ALA A 42 -5.52 -5.39 -0.28
N VAL A 43 -4.20 -5.30 -0.19
CA VAL A 43 -3.41 -4.19 -0.73
C VAL A 43 -2.61 -4.71 -1.93
N THR A 44 -2.87 -4.17 -3.11
CA THR A 44 -2.17 -4.55 -4.35
C THR A 44 -1.19 -3.46 -4.76
N PHE A 45 0.01 -3.88 -5.15
CA PHE A 45 1.10 -3.00 -5.55
C PHE A 45 1.35 -3.13 -7.05
N TYR A 46 1.61 -1.99 -7.70
CA TYR A 46 1.85 -1.92 -9.13
C TYR A 46 3.13 -1.13 -9.43
N GLN A 47 3.78 -1.45 -10.54
CA GLN A 47 4.86 -0.66 -11.11
C GLN A 47 4.27 0.47 -11.96
N GLY A 48 4.63 1.72 -11.66
CA GLY A 48 4.12 2.92 -12.32
C GLY A 48 3.36 3.83 -11.35
N ALA A 49 2.65 4.82 -11.89
CA ALA A 49 1.85 5.78 -11.13
C ALA A 49 0.34 5.48 -11.16
N SER A 50 -0.07 4.27 -11.55
CA SER A 50 -1.48 3.88 -11.60
C SER A 50 -1.66 2.34 -11.60
N PRO A 51 -2.89 1.84 -11.38
CA PRO A 51 -3.21 0.40 -11.47
C PRO A 51 -3.10 -0.20 -12.88
N ALA A 52 -2.94 0.64 -13.92
CA ALA A 52 -2.66 0.17 -15.28
C ALA A 52 -1.23 -0.38 -15.46
N GLY A 53 -0.38 -0.18 -14.45
CA GLY A 53 0.97 -0.71 -14.38
C GLY A 53 1.04 -2.23 -14.20
N ALA A 54 2.27 -2.77 -14.19
CA ALA A 54 2.48 -4.19 -13.93
C ALA A 54 2.15 -4.51 -12.46
N ASN A 55 1.29 -5.51 -12.22
CA ASN A 55 0.99 -5.99 -10.87
C ASN A 55 2.23 -6.68 -10.29
N LEU A 56 2.74 -6.16 -9.16
CA LEU A 56 3.91 -6.67 -8.46
C LEU A 56 3.55 -7.70 -7.39
N GLY A 57 2.31 -7.68 -6.91
CA GLY A 57 1.78 -8.60 -5.92
C GLY A 57 0.72 -7.95 -5.02
N THR A 58 0.08 -8.81 -4.24
CA THR A 58 -0.93 -8.42 -3.25
C THR A 58 -0.52 -8.96 -1.88
N ALA A 59 -0.71 -8.16 -0.84
CA ALA A 59 -0.57 -8.57 0.55
C ALA A 59 -1.79 -8.10 1.35
N ASN A 60 -2.07 -8.75 2.48
CA ASN A 60 -3.28 -8.48 3.26
C ASN A 60 -2.95 -7.85 4.62
N THR A 61 -3.86 -7.03 5.13
CA THR A 61 -3.80 -6.58 6.53
C THR A 61 -3.91 -7.80 7.45
N THR A 62 -3.10 -7.85 8.50
CA THR A 62 -3.04 -9.00 9.44
C THR A 62 -3.73 -8.73 10.77
N VAL A 63 -4.12 -7.48 11.00
CA VAL A 63 -4.78 -7.00 12.23
C VAL A 63 -6.06 -6.25 11.87
N PRO A 64 -7.06 -6.23 12.76
CA PRO A 64 -8.22 -5.38 12.58
C PRO A 64 -7.83 -3.89 12.57
N LEU A 65 -8.49 -3.11 11.72
CA LEU A 65 -8.35 -1.66 11.65
C LEU A 65 -9.55 -1.01 12.34
N LEU A 66 -9.39 -0.70 13.63
CA LEU A 66 -10.38 0.08 14.39
C LEU A 66 -10.43 1.54 13.87
N PRO A 67 -11.47 2.33 14.20
CA PRO A 67 -11.50 3.76 13.89
C PRO A 67 -10.24 4.48 14.37
N GLY A 68 -9.57 5.19 13.46
CA GLY A 68 -8.28 5.86 13.66
C GLY A 68 -7.07 4.93 13.71
N GLY A 69 -7.26 3.61 13.62
CA GLY A 69 -6.21 2.61 13.62
C GLY A 69 -5.51 2.50 12.27
N SER A 70 -4.24 2.11 12.29
CA SER A 70 -3.44 1.88 11.08
C SER A 70 -2.59 0.63 11.18
N THR A 71 -2.24 0.04 10.03
CA THR A 71 -1.28 -1.06 9.93
C THR A 71 -0.40 -0.91 8.71
N HIS A 72 0.77 -1.55 8.74
CA HIS A 72 1.69 -1.60 7.61
C HIS A 72 1.50 -2.91 6.84
N VAL A 73 1.34 -2.80 5.53
CA VAL A 73 1.31 -3.92 4.59
C VAL A 73 2.51 -3.79 3.69
N LYS A 74 3.40 -4.79 3.74
CA LYS A 74 4.69 -4.74 3.05
C LYS A 74 4.78 -5.78 1.95
N LEU A 75 5.31 -5.38 0.79
CA LEU A 75 5.69 -6.28 -0.29
C LEU A 75 7.19 -6.12 -0.57
N THR A 76 7.94 -7.22 -0.54
CA THR A 76 9.36 -7.20 -0.93
C THR A 76 9.49 -7.63 -2.39
N ILE A 77 10.08 -6.78 -3.22
CA ILE A 77 10.35 -7.03 -4.64
C ILE A 77 11.86 -7.09 -4.90
N PRO A 78 12.30 -7.70 -6.01
CA PRO A 78 13.69 -7.54 -6.47
C PRO A 78 14.02 -6.06 -6.70
N LEU A 79 15.23 -5.65 -6.35
CA LEU A 79 15.68 -4.27 -6.57
C LEU A 79 15.66 -3.96 -8.09
N PRO A 80 14.90 -2.94 -8.55
CA PRO A 80 14.99 -2.49 -9.94
C PRO A 80 16.38 -1.93 -10.26
N LEU A 81 16.76 -2.01 -11.55
CA LEU A 81 18.03 -1.46 -12.05
C LEU A 81 18.02 0.08 -12.09
N GLU A 82 16.85 0.69 -12.20
CA GLU A 82 16.64 2.13 -12.28
C GLU A 82 15.63 2.58 -11.22
N LEU A 83 15.63 3.88 -10.89
CA LEU A 83 14.57 4.46 -10.07
C LEU A 83 13.22 4.28 -10.78
N GLY A 84 12.21 3.85 -10.02
CA GLY A 84 10.88 3.55 -10.52
C GLY A 84 9.79 4.33 -9.79
N ASN A 85 8.60 4.33 -10.38
CA ASN A 85 7.39 4.75 -9.68
C ASN A 85 6.63 3.51 -9.23
N TYR A 86 5.95 3.60 -8.09
CA TYR A 86 5.11 2.53 -7.55
C TYR A 86 3.76 3.08 -7.13
N PHE A 87 2.74 2.26 -7.27
CA PHE A 87 1.36 2.59 -6.95
C PHE A 87 0.77 1.53 -6.04
N GLY A 88 0.03 1.95 -5.01
CA GLY A 88 -0.63 1.09 -4.04
C GLY A 88 -2.14 1.27 -4.08
N VAL A 89 -2.89 0.18 -3.96
CA VAL A 89 -4.35 0.20 -3.86
C VAL A 89 -4.77 -0.61 -2.64
N ALA A 90 -5.27 0.05 -1.60
CA ALA A 90 -5.97 -0.58 -0.49
C ALA A 90 -7.38 -1.03 -0.90
N ASP A 91 -7.88 -2.08 -0.26
CA ASP A 91 -9.11 -2.78 -0.63
C ASP A 91 -9.27 -2.96 -2.16
N SER A 92 -8.21 -3.42 -2.82
CA SER A 92 -8.18 -3.59 -4.29
C SER A 92 -9.26 -4.54 -4.85
N THR A 93 -9.91 -5.32 -3.99
CA THR A 93 -11.04 -6.19 -4.33
C THR A 93 -12.41 -5.53 -4.13
N ASN A 94 -12.45 -4.30 -3.61
CA ASN A 94 -13.65 -3.51 -3.30
C ASN A 94 -14.66 -4.33 -2.46
N THR A 95 -14.19 -4.81 -1.31
CA THR A 95 -14.94 -5.70 -0.40
C THR A 95 -15.40 -5.00 0.87
N VAL A 96 -14.78 -3.89 1.21
CA VAL A 96 -15.17 -3.02 2.31
C VAL A 96 -15.93 -1.86 1.68
N ALA A 97 -17.20 -1.69 2.05
CA ALA A 97 -17.97 -0.53 1.60
C ALA A 97 -17.63 0.66 2.50
N GLU A 98 -17.05 1.71 1.91
CA GLU A 98 -16.47 2.84 2.63
C GLU A 98 -17.31 4.11 2.44
N CYS A 99 -17.04 5.15 3.25
CA CYS A 99 -17.68 6.46 3.03
C CYS A 99 -16.98 7.31 1.96
N ASP A 100 -15.71 7.06 1.71
CA ASP A 100 -14.92 7.57 0.60
C ASP A 100 -14.18 6.38 -0.02
N GLU A 101 -14.29 6.21 -1.34
CA GLU A 101 -13.64 5.14 -2.11
C GLU A 101 -12.51 5.72 -2.99
N THR A 102 -12.20 7.00 -2.80
CA THR A 102 -11.28 7.77 -3.65
C THR A 102 -9.92 8.01 -3.01
N ASP A 103 -9.75 7.66 -1.72
CA ASP A 103 -8.49 7.78 -0.97
C ASP A 103 -7.80 6.42 -0.70
N ASN A 104 -8.30 5.35 -1.30
CA ASN A 104 -7.76 3.99 -1.23
C ASN A 104 -6.50 3.80 -2.10
N THR A 105 -5.95 4.87 -2.67
CA THR A 105 -4.79 4.79 -3.57
C THR A 105 -3.74 5.85 -3.28
N ASP A 106 -2.48 5.48 -3.44
CA ASP A 106 -1.35 6.41 -3.34
C ASP A 106 -0.18 5.95 -4.23
N ASP A 107 0.72 6.87 -4.57
CA ASP A 107 1.86 6.62 -5.43
C ASP A 107 3.16 7.23 -4.88
N VAL A 108 4.27 6.56 -5.17
CA VAL A 108 5.60 7.06 -4.83
C VAL A 108 6.47 7.04 -6.08
N ALA A 109 7.08 8.19 -6.38
CA ALA A 109 7.90 8.39 -7.55
C ALA A 109 9.40 8.41 -7.23
N GLY A 110 10.23 8.05 -8.22
CA GLY A 110 11.69 8.10 -8.09
C GLY A 110 12.26 7.19 -7.01
N ALA A 111 11.56 6.09 -6.73
CA ALA A 111 11.87 5.12 -5.70
C ALA A 111 12.91 4.10 -6.18
N GLY A 112 13.92 3.86 -5.37
CA GLY A 112 14.91 2.81 -5.59
C GLY A 112 16.09 2.93 -4.64
N CYS A 113 17.01 1.97 -4.71
CA CYS A 113 18.26 2.03 -3.97
C CYS A 113 19.32 2.70 -4.86
N THR A 114 19.88 3.83 -4.42
CA THR A 114 21.10 4.33 -5.03
C THR A 114 22.27 3.53 -4.47
N ILE A 115 22.93 2.75 -5.32
CA ILE A 115 24.18 2.06 -4.93
C ILE A 115 25.32 2.97 -5.40
N ILE A 116 25.88 3.76 -4.48
CA ILE A 116 27.04 4.59 -4.78
C ILE A 116 28.27 3.68 -4.68
N PHE A 117 28.95 3.47 -5.81
CA PHE A 117 30.21 2.71 -5.89
C PHE A 117 31.41 3.57 -5.50
#